data_AF-A0A1Q6LDX7-F1
#
_entry.id   AF-A0A1Q6LDX7-F1
#
_cell.length_a   1.000
_cell.length_b   1.000
_cell.length_c   1.000
_cell.angle_alpha   90.00
_cell.angle_beta   90.00
_cell.angle_gamma   90.00
#
_symmetry.space_group_name_H-M   'P 1'
#
loop_
_entity.id
_entity.type
_entity.pdbx_description
1 polymer ?
#
loop_
_entity_poly.entity_id
_entity_poly.type
_entity_poly.pdbx_seq_one_letter_code
_entity_poly.pdbx_strand_id
1 'polypeptide(L)'
;MQDSLLHLLYCALKEEKPALPTDLNWEALLQLANRQQVYNTVLPVLEKAAVLPPEQLQRWNDYRLTELQRTLYVNSQRQAVCADLEAQNIRYMFLKGLVLRALYPQTMMRQMSDNDILFDPDRRGDLAKIMREHQFTLTVATDKSDDYYKEGAGVATCGAGPGSFLLLPYVPGG
;
A
#
# COMPACT_ATOMS: atom_id res chain seq x y z
N MET A 1 -22.66 -10.30 -5.58
CA MET A 1 -21.20 -10.26 -5.36
C MET A 1 -20.76 -9.09 -4.49
N GLN A 2 -21.18 -7.85 -4.76
CA GLN A 2 -20.91 -6.70 -3.85
C GLN A 2 -21.51 -6.92 -2.46
N ASP A 3 -22.75 -7.40 -2.36
CA ASP A 3 -23.40 -7.68 -1.08
C ASP A 3 -22.68 -8.80 -0.29
N SER A 4 -22.13 -9.79 -0.99
CA SER A 4 -21.35 -10.88 -0.38
C SER A 4 -20.05 -10.37 0.22
N LEU A 5 -19.36 -9.45 -0.47
CA LEU A 5 -18.15 -8.81 0.04
C LEU A 5 -18.46 -7.89 1.23
N LEU A 6 -19.54 -7.11 1.15
CA LEU A 6 -19.98 -6.26 2.26
C LEU A 6 -20.32 -7.09 3.51
N HIS A 7 -21.01 -8.22 3.32
CA HIS A 7 -21.31 -9.15 4.41
C HIS A 7 -20.04 -9.73 5.03
N LEU A 8 -19.05 -10.11 4.22
CA LEU A 8 -17.75 -10.59 4.71
C LEU A 8 -17.02 -9.52 5.53
N LEU A 9 -17.06 -8.26 5.10
CA LEU A 9 -16.48 -7.15 5.86
C LEU A 9 -17.23 -6.89 7.16
N TYR A 10 -18.56 -6.97 7.15
CA TYR A 10 -19.36 -6.87 8.36
C TYR A 10 -19.00 -7.98 9.36
N CYS A 11 -18.92 -9.23 8.90
CA CYS A 11 -18.48 -10.36 9.70
C CYS A 11 -17.04 -10.20 10.21
N ALA A 12 -16.13 -9.62 9.43
CA ALA A 12 -14.77 -9.32 9.86
C ALA A 12 -14.75 -8.35 11.05
N LEU A 13 -15.61 -7.32 11.02
CA LEU A 13 -15.71 -6.31 12.06
C LEU A 13 -16.43 -6.80 13.32
N LYS A 14 -17.39 -7.71 13.16
CA LYS A 14 -18.20 -8.29 14.26
C LYS A 14 -17.64 -9.60 14.81
N GLU A 15 -16.60 -10.14 14.20
CA GLU A 15 -16.04 -11.46 14.49
C GLU A 15 -17.07 -12.60 14.37
N GLU A 16 -18.02 -12.45 13.45
CA GLU A 16 -19.10 -13.41 13.22
C GLU A 16 -18.75 -14.39 12.08
N LYS A 17 -19.39 -15.58 12.08
CA LYS A 17 -19.23 -16.56 11.01
C LYS A 17 -19.99 -16.08 9.76
N PRO A 18 -19.34 -16.02 8.58
CA PRO A 18 -20.00 -15.55 7.37
C PRO A 18 -21.01 -16.57 6.86
N ALA A 19 -22.21 -16.08 6.52
CA ALA A 19 -23.23 -16.81 5.80
C ALA A 19 -23.12 -16.47 4.31
N LEU A 20 -22.51 -17.36 3.52
CA LEU A 20 -22.26 -17.15 2.10
C LEU A 20 -23.25 -17.93 1.22
N PRO A 21 -23.61 -17.39 0.03
CA PRO A 21 -24.38 -18.12 -0.97
C PRO A 21 -23.65 -19.38 -1.42
N THR A 22 -24.39 -20.46 -1.72
CA THR A 22 -23.82 -21.75 -2.14
C THR A 22 -23.22 -21.70 -3.56
N ASP A 23 -23.68 -20.77 -4.39
CA ASP A 23 -23.27 -20.54 -5.78
C ASP A 23 -22.23 -19.41 -5.94
N LEU A 24 -21.51 -19.09 -4.87
CA LEU A 24 -20.56 -17.98 -4.86
C LEU A 24 -19.38 -18.21 -5.81
N ASN A 25 -19.15 -17.25 -6.71
CA ASN A 25 -17.97 -17.24 -7.57
C ASN A 25 -16.74 -16.73 -6.79
N TRP A 26 -15.88 -17.65 -6.36
CA TRP A 26 -14.67 -17.37 -5.59
C TRP A 26 -13.65 -16.50 -6.34
N GLU A 27 -13.48 -16.71 -7.65
CA GLU A 27 -12.54 -15.93 -8.46
C GLU A 27 -13.00 -14.47 -8.54
N ALA A 28 -14.28 -14.27 -8.83
CA ALA A 28 -14.83 -12.93 -8.96
C ALA A 28 -14.89 -12.21 -7.60
N LEU A 29 -15.07 -12.93 -6.49
CA LEU A 29 -14.89 -12.39 -5.15
C LEU A 29 -13.46 -11.94 -4.89
N LEU A 30 -12.47 -12.77 -5.24
CA LEU A 30 -11.05 -12.44 -5.10
C LEU A 30 -10.69 -11.18 -5.91
N GLN A 31 -11.11 -11.12 -7.17
CA GLN A 31 -10.89 -9.96 -8.04
C GLN A 31 -11.53 -8.68 -7.46
N LEU A 32 -12.76 -8.80 -6.94
CA LEU A 32 -13.44 -7.67 -6.31
C LEU A 32 -12.73 -7.21 -5.02
N ALA A 33 -12.35 -8.16 -4.16
CA ALA A 33 -11.65 -7.87 -2.91
C ALA A 33 -10.26 -7.25 -3.16
N ASN A 34 -9.56 -7.70 -4.21
CA ASN A 34 -8.29 -7.12 -4.63
C ASN A 34 -8.47 -5.69 -5.18
N ARG A 35 -9.46 -5.49 -6.06
CA ARG A 35 -9.77 -4.16 -6.62
C ARG A 35 -10.15 -3.15 -5.54
N GLN A 36 -10.86 -3.59 -4.50
CA GLN A 36 -11.24 -2.74 -3.37
C GLN A 36 -10.16 -2.68 -2.28
N GLN A 37 -9.04 -3.40 -2.43
CA GLN A 37 -7.93 -3.44 -1.47
C GLN A 37 -8.36 -3.91 -0.07
N VAL A 38 -9.33 -4.82 0.00
CA VAL A 38 -9.88 -5.36 1.26
C VAL A 38 -9.61 -6.84 1.45
N TYR A 39 -8.87 -7.49 0.55
CA TYR A 39 -8.64 -8.94 0.60
C TYR A 39 -7.96 -9.38 1.91
N ASN A 40 -7.04 -8.59 2.47
CA ASN A 40 -6.37 -8.89 3.75
C ASN A 40 -7.34 -8.90 4.94
N THR A 41 -8.48 -8.20 4.84
CA THR A 41 -9.52 -8.20 5.86
C THR A 41 -10.46 -9.40 5.70
N VAL A 42 -10.69 -9.82 4.45
CA VAL A 42 -11.63 -10.89 4.11
C VAL A 42 -11.01 -12.29 4.29
N LEU A 43 -9.74 -12.47 3.90
CA LEU A 43 -9.08 -13.78 3.94
C LEU A 43 -9.10 -14.43 5.33
N PRO A 44 -8.76 -13.74 6.45
CA PRO A 44 -8.82 -14.34 7.78
C PRO A 44 -10.23 -14.81 8.17
N VAL A 45 -11.28 -14.13 7.70
CA VAL A 45 -12.68 -14.52 7.96
C VAL A 45 -13.01 -15.81 7.21
N LEU A 46 -12.58 -15.92 5.95
CA LEU A 46 -12.79 -17.11 5.14
C LEU A 46 -12.00 -18.32 5.65
N GLU A 47 -10.75 -18.11 6.10
CA GLU A 47 -9.91 -19.13 6.73
C GLU A 47 -10.54 -19.64 8.03
N LYS A 48 -10.98 -18.74 8.93
CA LYS A 48 -11.67 -19.09 10.18
C LYS A 48 -12.97 -19.85 9.93
N ALA A 49 -13.70 -19.51 8.87
CA ALA A 49 -14.95 -20.15 8.53
C ALA A 49 -14.76 -21.54 7.88
N ALA A 50 -13.54 -21.86 7.43
CA ALA A 50 -13.21 -23.09 6.70
C ALA A 50 -14.11 -23.35 5.47
N VAL A 51 -14.49 -22.28 4.77
CA VAL A 51 -15.41 -22.33 3.61
C VAL A 51 -14.70 -22.33 2.26
N LEU A 52 -13.40 -22.01 2.22
CA LEU A 52 -12.62 -21.93 0.99
C LEU A 52 -12.18 -23.32 0.51
N PRO A 53 -12.44 -23.68 -0.76
CA PRO A 53 -11.83 -24.85 -1.39
C PRO A 53 -10.29 -24.76 -1.39
N PRO A 54 -9.54 -25.88 -1.32
CA PRO A 54 -8.07 -25.87 -1.26
C PRO A 54 -7.40 -25.12 -2.42
N GLU A 55 -7.90 -25.28 -3.64
CA GLU A 55 -7.38 -24.58 -4.83
C GLU A 55 -7.53 -23.05 -4.71
N GLN A 56 -8.68 -22.60 -4.21
CA GLN A 56 -8.94 -21.17 -3.98
C GLN A 56 -8.08 -20.65 -2.83
N LEU A 57 -7.95 -21.41 -1.73
CA LEU A 57 -7.09 -21.03 -0.62
C LEU A 57 -5.64 -20.84 -1.05
N GLN A 58 -5.09 -21.71 -1.90
CA GLN A 58 -3.76 -21.54 -2.47
C GLN A 58 -3.66 -20.25 -3.28
N ARG A 59 -4.62 -20.00 -4.16
CA ARG A 59 -4.65 -18.79 -5.00
C ARG A 59 -4.69 -17.51 -4.15
N TRP A 60 -5.53 -17.47 -3.11
CA TRP A 60 -5.58 -16.33 -2.18
C TRP A 60 -4.25 -16.12 -1.45
N ASN A 61 -3.56 -17.21 -1.07
CA ASN A 61 -2.25 -17.14 -0.42
C ASN A 61 -1.14 -16.64 -1.36
N ASP A 62 -1.16 -17.03 -2.64
CA ASP A 62 -0.21 -16.55 -3.63
C ASP A 62 -0.33 -15.03 -3.80
N TYR A 63 -1.57 -14.51 -3.91
CA TYR A 63 -1.83 -13.07 -3.92
C TYR A 63 -1.31 -12.38 -2.65
N ARG A 64 -1.59 -12.94 -1.46
CA ARG A 64 -1.09 -12.40 -0.19
C ARG A 64 0.44 -12.35 -0.17
N LEU A 65 1.12 -13.36 -0.69
CA LEU A 65 2.58 -13.42 -0.74
C LEU A 65 3.16 -12.37 -1.69
N THR A 66 2.60 -12.23 -2.89
CA THR A 66 3.02 -11.19 -3.85
C THR A 66 2.86 -9.79 -3.25
N GLU A 67 1.74 -9.53 -2.59
CA GLU A 67 1.49 -8.25 -1.93
C GLU A 67 2.40 -8.00 -0.72
N LEU A 68 2.73 -9.05 0.05
CA LEU A 68 3.70 -8.96 1.13
C LEU A 68 5.10 -8.61 0.60
N GLN A 69 5.54 -9.30 -0.46
CA GLN A 69 6.82 -9.02 -1.13
C GLN A 69 6.87 -7.57 -1.62
N ARG A 70 5.81 -7.11 -2.28
CA ARG A 70 5.65 -5.73 -2.72
C ARG A 70 5.74 -4.73 -1.56
N THR A 71 5.03 -5.00 -0.47
CA THR A 71 5.02 -4.15 0.73
C THR A 71 6.42 -4.06 1.36
N LEU A 72 7.13 -5.18 1.46
CA LEU A 72 8.49 -5.23 1.99
C LEU A 72 9.47 -4.46 1.10
N TYR A 73 9.35 -4.60 -0.22
CA TYR A 73 10.16 -3.85 -1.18
C TYR A 73 9.95 -2.33 -1.05
N VAL A 74 8.71 -1.86 -1.04
CA VAL A 74 8.41 -0.42 -0.89
C VAL A 74 8.89 0.10 0.47
N ASN A 75 8.72 -0.68 1.53
CA ASN A 75 9.20 -0.31 2.87
C ASN A 75 10.73 -0.19 2.92
N SER A 76 11.47 -1.10 2.25
CA SER A 76 12.94 -1.05 2.23
C SER A 76 13.45 0.14 1.43
N GLN A 77 12.82 0.46 0.29
CA GLN A 77 13.14 1.68 -0.48
C GLN A 77 12.92 2.94 0.36
N ARG A 78 11.78 3.02 1.06
CA ARG A 78 11.50 4.15 1.97
C ARG A 78 12.56 4.28 3.05
N GLN A 79 12.93 3.17 3.68
CA GLN A 79 13.95 3.19 4.74
C GLN A 79 15.31 3.66 4.21
N ALA A 80 15.69 3.23 3.01
CA ALA A 80 16.94 3.65 2.38
C ALA A 80 16.95 5.16 2.05
N VAL A 81 15.87 5.69 1.47
CA VAL A 81 15.73 7.13 1.23
C VAL A 81 15.78 7.93 2.54
N CYS A 82 15.08 7.47 3.58
CA CYS A 82 15.07 8.15 4.88
C CYS A 82 16.46 8.17 5.54
N ALA A 83 17.21 7.07 5.45
CA ALA A 83 18.57 7.00 5.97
C ALA A 83 19.50 8.05 5.31
N ASP A 84 19.36 8.27 4.00
CA ASP A 84 20.16 9.26 3.28
C ASP A 84 19.74 10.70 3.59
N LEU A 85 18.44 10.95 3.79
CA LEU A 85 17.95 12.25 4.28
C LEU A 85 18.52 12.58 5.66
N GLU A 86 18.53 11.61 6.57
CA GLU A 86 19.10 11.74 7.91
C GLU A 86 20.61 11.97 7.87
N ALA A 87 21.34 11.20 7.04
CA ALA A 87 22.79 11.36 6.86
C ALA A 87 23.18 12.76 6.35
N GLN A 88 22.32 13.37 5.52
CA GLN A 88 22.53 14.72 4.98
C GLN A 88 21.90 15.83 5.85
N ASN A 89 21.36 15.49 7.02
CA ASN A 89 20.65 16.42 7.92
C ASN A 89 19.49 17.17 7.23
N ILE A 90 18.82 16.54 6.27
CA ILE A 90 17.64 17.09 5.59
C ILE A 90 16.42 16.80 6.45
N ARG A 91 15.73 17.85 6.90
CA ARG A 91 14.49 17.71 7.66
C ARG A 91 13.38 17.20 6.76
N TYR A 92 12.72 16.14 7.20
CA TYR A 92 11.56 15.57 6.52
C TYR A 92 10.48 15.17 7.53
N MET A 93 9.24 15.11 7.08
CA MET A 93 8.11 14.63 7.88
C MET A 93 7.16 13.80 7.01
N PHE A 94 6.75 12.63 7.51
CA PHE A 94 5.71 11.85 6.85
C PHE A 94 4.35 12.50 7.02
N LEU A 95 3.56 12.52 5.94
CA LEU A 95 2.17 12.96 6.04
C LEU A 95 1.26 11.86 6.60
N LYS A 96 0.02 12.27 6.91
CA LYS A 96 -1.00 11.52 7.66
C LYS A 96 -1.10 10.05 7.24
N GLY A 97 -0.99 9.78 5.94
CA GLY A 97 -1.07 8.44 5.36
C GLY A 97 -0.22 7.43 6.13
N LEU A 98 1.09 7.66 6.23
CA LEU A 98 2.05 6.71 6.76
C LEU A 98 1.94 6.54 8.28
N VAL A 99 1.72 7.63 9.02
CA VAL A 99 1.62 7.63 10.48
C VAL A 99 0.39 6.84 10.95
N LEU A 100 -0.75 6.99 10.26
CA LEU A 100 -2.00 6.30 10.57
C LEU A 100 -1.87 4.77 10.49
N ARG A 101 -0.94 4.24 9.69
CA ARG A 101 -0.74 2.77 9.56
C ARG A 101 -0.34 2.11 10.88
N ALA A 102 0.46 2.79 11.70
CA ALA A 102 0.91 2.26 12.99
C ALA A 102 -0.24 2.12 14.01
N LEU A 103 -1.37 2.78 13.77
CA LEU A 103 -2.55 2.76 14.65
C LEU A 103 -3.55 1.64 14.31
N TYR A 104 -3.39 0.94 13.18
CA TYR A 104 -4.24 -0.20 12.85
C TYR A 104 -3.84 -1.43 13.65
N PRO A 105 -4.80 -2.22 14.16
CA PRO A 105 -4.51 -3.48 14.88
C PRO A 105 -3.66 -4.45 14.05
N GLN A 106 -3.82 -4.42 12.73
CA GLN A 106 -3.03 -5.20 11.78
C GLN A 106 -2.54 -4.29 10.65
N THR A 107 -1.22 -4.19 10.51
CA THR A 107 -0.56 -3.31 9.53
C THR A 107 -0.81 -3.69 8.06
N MET A 108 -1.37 -4.88 7.81
CA MET A 108 -1.78 -5.38 6.49
C MET A 108 -3.22 -5.00 6.11
N MET A 109 -4.02 -4.47 7.04
CA MET A 109 -5.40 -4.01 6.74
C MET A 109 -5.41 -2.76 5.85
N ARG A 110 -4.31 -2.01 5.84
CA ARG A 110 -4.13 -0.87 4.95
C ARG A 110 -3.05 -1.17 3.93
N GLN A 111 -3.46 -1.55 2.73
CA GLN A 111 -2.57 -1.52 1.57
C GLN A 111 -2.27 -0.05 1.25
N MET A 112 -0.99 0.31 1.23
CA MET A 112 -0.52 1.68 1.04
C MET A 112 0.57 1.66 -0.02
N SER A 113 0.38 2.40 -1.10
CA SER A 113 1.34 2.53 -2.22
C SER A 113 2.18 3.80 -2.14
N ASP A 114 1.63 4.87 -1.58
CA ASP A 114 2.19 6.22 -1.72
C ASP A 114 2.97 6.64 -0.48
N ASN A 115 4.18 7.14 -0.70
CA ASN A 115 5.04 7.70 0.35
C ASN A 115 5.02 9.23 0.24
N ASP A 116 4.12 9.85 1.00
CA ASP A 116 4.03 11.31 1.08
C ASP A 116 5.03 11.86 2.11
N ILE A 117 5.97 12.66 1.64
CA ILE A 117 7.00 13.28 2.47
C ILE A 117 6.98 14.79 2.30
N LEU A 118 6.90 15.48 3.42
CA LEU A 118 7.09 16.92 3.52
C LEU A 118 8.58 17.21 3.74
N PHE A 119 9.15 18.14 2.98
CA PHE A 119 10.58 18.47 3.04
C PHE A 119 10.84 19.98 2.98
N ASP A 120 12.05 20.42 3.32
CA ASP A 120 12.44 21.83 3.27
C ASP A 120 12.69 22.28 1.81
N PRO A 121 11.98 23.29 1.26
CA PRO A 121 12.12 23.71 -0.13
C PRO A 121 13.55 24.11 -0.52
N ASP A 122 14.34 24.64 0.42
CA ASP A 122 15.74 25.02 0.18
C ASP A 122 16.62 23.81 -0.16
N ARG A 123 16.18 22.60 0.21
CA ARG A 123 16.87 21.32 -0.01
C ARG A 123 16.31 20.52 -1.18
N ARG A 124 15.43 21.10 -2.02
CA ARG A 124 14.84 20.42 -3.19
C ARG A 124 15.90 19.82 -4.13
N GLY A 125 17.02 20.51 -4.33
CA GLY A 125 18.12 20.01 -5.16
C GLY A 125 18.82 18.77 -4.59
N ASP A 126 19.07 18.77 -3.28
CA ASP A 126 19.69 17.66 -2.54
C ASP A 126 18.76 16.43 -2.54
N LEU A 127 17.47 16.67 -2.30
CA LEU A 127 16.40 15.67 -2.36
C LEU A 127 16.31 15.00 -3.75
N ALA A 128 16.34 15.81 -4.82
CA ALA A 128 16.33 15.30 -6.19
C ALA A 128 17.58 14.48 -6.52
N LYS A 129 18.72 14.77 -5.89
CA LYS A 129 19.95 13.98 -6.02
C LYS A 129 19.80 12.62 -5.33
N ILE A 130 19.34 12.59 -4.08
CA ILE A 130 19.07 11.35 -3.33
C ILE A 130 18.07 10.47 -4.11
N MET A 131 16.99 11.06 -4.62
CA MET A 131 16.00 10.31 -5.41
C MET A 131 16.62 9.66 -6.65
N ARG A 132 17.50 10.36 -7.37
CA ARG A 132 18.22 9.80 -8.52
C ARG A 132 19.21 8.69 -8.12
N GLU A 133 19.89 8.83 -6.99
CA GLU A 133 20.80 7.80 -6.44
C GLU A 133 20.02 6.52 -6.12
N HIS A 134 18.79 6.65 -5.62
CA HIS A 134 17.86 5.54 -5.43
C HIS A 134 17.11 5.12 -6.70
N GLN A 135 17.48 5.61 -7.88
CA GLN A 135 16.88 5.24 -9.18
C GLN A 135 15.40 5.61 -9.31
N PHE A 136 14.93 6.63 -8.60
CA PHE A 136 13.62 7.22 -8.83
C PHE A 136 13.68 8.23 -9.98
N THR A 137 12.67 8.18 -10.85
CA THR A 137 12.47 9.10 -11.97
C THR A 137 11.43 10.14 -11.59
N LEU A 138 11.74 11.41 -11.79
CA LEU A 138 10.77 12.51 -11.65
C LEU A 138 9.76 12.41 -12.79
N THR A 139 8.47 12.23 -12.47
CA THR A 139 7.38 12.14 -13.45
C THR A 139 6.66 13.47 -13.62
N VAL A 140 6.38 14.15 -12.51
CA VAL A 140 5.71 15.45 -12.48
C VAL A 140 6.47 16.36 -11.53
N ALA A 141 6.79 17.56 -12.00
CA ALA A 141 7.33 18.63 -11.16
C ALA A 141 6.40 19.83 -11.24
N THR A 142 5.85 20.23 -10.10
CA THR A 142 5.04 21.45 -9.96
C THR A 142 5.68 22.39 -8.95
N ASP A 143 5.11 23.58 -8.81
CA ASP A 143 5.51 24.52 -7.75
C ASP A 143 5.18 23.98 -6.35
N LYS A 144 4.29 22.99 -6.25
CA LYS A 144 3.72 22.50 -4.98
C LYS A 144 4.03 21.04 -4.68
N SER A 145 4.57 20.28 -5.65
CA SER A 145 4.88 18.88 -5.47
C SER A 145 5.88 18.38 -6.52
N ASP A 146 6.70 17.42 -6.13
CA ASP A 146 7.47 16.59 -7.03
C ASP A 146 7.05 15.13 -6.88
N ASP A 147 6.68 14.52 -8.00
CA ASP A 147 6.22 13.14 -8.06
C ASP A 147 7.36 12.27 -8.60
N TYR A 148 7.78 11.30 -7.81
CA TYR A 148 8.85 10.38 -8.13
C TYR A 148 8.33 8.96 -8.25
N TYR A 149 8.74 8.27 -9.31
CA TYR A 149 8.37 6.89 -9.58
C TYR A 149 9.61 6.05 -9.83
N LYS A 150 9.66 4.86 -9.22
CA LYS A 150 10.69 3.86 -9.50
C LYS A 150 10.05 2.59 -10.01
N GLU A 151 10.59 2.08 -11.10
CA GLU A 151 10.14 0.83 -11.66
C GLU A 151 10.83 -0.37 -10.97
N GLY A 152 10.05 -1.24 -10.33
CA GLY A 152 10.50 -2.52 -9.73
C GLY A 152 9.57 -2.99 -8.60
N ALA A 153 9.17 -4.26 -8.45
CA ALA A 153 9.43 -5.49 -9.20
C ALA A 153 8.13 -6.32 -9.29
N GLY A 154 7.84 -6.87 -10.47
CA GLY A 154 6.98 -8.05 -10.63
C GLY A 154 5.46 -7.84 -10.67
N VAL A 155 4.90 -8.13 -11.85
CA VAL A 155 3.48 -8.39 -12.17
C VAL A 155 2.56 -7.16 -12.22
N ALA A 156 2.16 -6.84 -13.45
CA ALA A 156 1.05 -5.97 -13.76
C ALA A 156 -0.22 -6.47 -13.06
N THR A 157 -0.61 -5.82 -11.97
CA THR A 157 -1.97 -5.88 -11.45
C THR A 157 -2.52 -4.46 -11.40
N CYS A 158 -3.79 -4.35 -11.77
CA CYS A 158 -4.49 -3.09 -11.97
C CYS A 158 -4.67 -2.35 -10.64
N GLY A 159 -3.69 -1.52 -10.30
CA GLY A 159 -3.66 -0.67 -9.11
C GLY A 159 -2.33 0.09 -9.12
N ALA A 160 -2.35 1.37 -8.74
CA ALA A 160 -1.21 2.31 -8.80
C ALA A 160 0.14 1.62 -8.57
N GLY A 161 1.14 1.89 -9.42
CA GLY A 161 2.42 1.16 -9.48
C GLY A 161 3.19 1.13 -8.14
N PRO A 162 4.13 0.19 -7.96
CA PRO A 162 4.90 0.10 -6.72
C PRO A 162 5.85 1.29 -6.57
N GLY A 163 5.81 1.96 -5.41
CA GLY A 163 6.87 2.89 -5.01
C GLY A 163 6.80 4.29 -5.61
N SER A 164 5.65 4.96 -5.50
CA SER A 164 5.52 6.40 -5.69
C SER A 164 5.98 7.16 -4.44
N PHE A 165 6.74 8.23 -4.64
CA PHE A 165 7.00 9.25 -3.62
C PHE A 165 6.41 10.57 -4.09
N LEU A 166 5.57 11.15 -3.24
CA LEU A 166 5.06 12.50 -3.42
C LEU A 166 5.80 13.39 -2.44
N LEU A 167 6.62 14.29 -2.98
CA LEU A 167 7.43 15.20 -2.19
C LEU A 167 6.77 16.58 -2.19
N LEU A 168 6.34 17.03 -1.02
CA LEU A 168 5.71 18.34 -0.85
C LEU A 168 6.71 19.30 -0.18
N PRO A 169 7.00 20.47 -0.78
CA PRO A 169 7.79 21.50 -0.11
C PRO A 169 6.99 22.06 1.07
N TYR A 170 7.65 22.18 2.22
CA TYR A 170 7.10 22.87 3.38
C TYR A 170 7.06 24.36 3.11
N VAL A 171 5.86 24.93 3.14
CA VAL A 171 5.66 26.38 3.09
C VAL A 171 5.30 26.82 4.52
N PRO A 172 6.24 27.42 5.29
CA PRO A 172 5.87 28.06 6.55
C PRO A 172 4.83 29.15 6.24
N GLY A 173 3.72 29.15 6.99
CA GLY A 173 2.48 29.86 6.67
C GLY A 173 2.65 31.30 6.18
N GLY A 174 1.84 31.65 5.18
CA GLY A 174 1.53 33.04 4.84
C GLY A 174 0.56 33.68 5.84
#